data_AF-A0A920S8S7-F1
#
_entry.id   AF-A0A920S8S7-F1
#
_cell.length_a   1.000
_cell.length_b   1.000
_cell.length_c   1.000
_cell.angle_alpha   90.00
_cell.angle_beta   90.00
_cell.angle_gamma   90.00
#
_symmetry.space_group_name_H-M   'P 1'
#
loop_
_entity.id
_entity.type
_entity.pdbx_description
1 polymer ?
#
loop_
_entity_poly.entity_id
_entity_poly.type
_entity_poly.pdbx_seq_one_letter_code
_entity_poly.pdbx_strand_id
1 'polypeptide(L)'
;MGWSDQGPFDAILVTAASRGLPDALLDQLAEDGRMVIPVGDGDVQELKVIDREGDAWHKKRLISPGLCLSSAVRGVKKQLYFGILSIFARGIAMGIAEIVPGISGSTIALITGIYSRMINALASFSAALRRCFSRGLAPL
;
A
#
# COMPACT_ATOMS: atom_id res chain seq x y z
N MET A 1 5.57 7.68 -18.31
CA MET A 1 6.23 8.99 -18.15
C MET A 1 6.76 9.03 -16.72
N GLY A 2 8.07 9.19 -16.56
CA GLY A 2 8.72 9.39 -15.24
C GLY A 2 8.89 10.88 -14.93
N TRP A 3 9.31 11.21 -13.71
CA TRP A 3 9.53 12.59 -13.24
C TRP A 3 11.02 12.91 -13.22
N SER A 4 11.59 13.15 -14.41
CA SER A 4 13.05 13.33 -14.58
C SER A 4 13.63 14.48 -13.76
N ASP A 5 12.85 15.54 -13.52
CA ASP A 5 13.31 16.76 -12.85
C ASP A 5 13.44 16.63 -11.31
N GLN A 6 13.05 15.50 -10.73
CA GLN A 6 13.15 15.23 -9.29
C GLN A 6 14.08 14.06 -8.95
N GLY A 7 14.67 13.45 -9.98
CA GLY A 7 15.71 12.44 -9.81
C GLY A 7 17.09 13.06 -9.53
N PRO A 8 18.07 12.26 -9.12
CA PRO A 8 17.99 10.81 -8.96
C PRO A 8 17.30 10.37 -7.64
N PHE A 9 16.59 9.24 -7.67
CA PHE A 9 15.87 8.67 -6.52
C PHE A 9 16.58 7.47 -5.93
N ASP A 10 16.72 7.40 -4.61
CA ASP A 10 17.28 6.23 -3.90
C ASP A 10 16.38 4.99 -4.03
N ALA A 11 15.07 5.19 -4.18
CA ALA A 11 14.11 4.10 -4.33
C ALA A 11 12.93 4.46 -5.25
N ILE A 12 12.57 3.53 -6.14
CA ILE A 12 11.41 3.65 -7.03
C ILE A 12 10.49 2.45 -6.82
N LEU A 13 9.29 2.70 -6.31
CA LEU A 13 8.23 1.69 -6.16
C LEU A 13 7.16 1.92 -7.23
N VAL A 14 6.94 0.91 -8.07
CA VAL A 14 5.90 0.95 -9.09
C VAL A 14 4.73 0.09 -8.64
N THR A 15 3.57 0.70 -8.43
CA THR A 15 2.35 0.01 -7.99
C THR A 15 1.46 -0.44 -9.15
N ALA A 16 1.84 -0.12 -10.39
CA ALA A 16 1.15 -0.52 -11.61
C ALA A 16 1.97 -1.53 -12.41
N ALA A 17 1.32 -2.57 -12.92
CA ALA A 17 1.98 -3.57 -13.75
C ALA A 17 2.43 -2.96 -15.07
N SER A 18 3.68 -3.23 -15.45
CA SER A 18 4.25 -2.84 -16.73
C SER A 18 4.61 -4.09 -17.55
N ARG A 19 4.47 -4.01 -18.88
CA ARG A 19 4.87 -5.12 -19.77
C ARG A 19 6.38 -5.36 -19.80
N GLY A 20 7.16 -4.30 -19.53
CA GLY A 20 8.61 -4.32 -19.51
C GLY A 20 9.16 -3.29 -18.52
N LEU A 21 10.48 -3.31 -18.32
CA LEU A 21 11.15 -2.31 -17.50
C LEU A 21 11.24 -1.01 -18.30
N PRO A 22 10.64 0.11 -17.85
CA PRO A 22 10.75 1.37 -18.56
C PRO A 22 12.13 2.00 -18.32
N ASP A 23 12.89 2.25 -19.39
CA ASP A 23 14.24 2.83 -19.30
C ASP A 23 14.24 4.19 -18.59
N ALA A 24 13.20 4.99 -18.80
CA ALA A 24 13.05 6.29 -18.13
C ALA A 24 13.02 6.21 -16.58
N LEU A 25 12.61 5.09 -16.00
CA LEU A 25 12.67 4.89 -14.55
C LEU A 25 14.04 4.38 -14.09
N LEU A 26 14.75 3.65 -14.96
CA LEU A 26 16.11 3.20 -14.68
C LEU A 26 17.06 4.39 -14.66
N ASP A 27 16.92 5.30 -15.63
CA ASP A 27 17.71 6.54 -15.71
C ASP A 27 17.50 7.44 -14.48
N GLN A 28 16.33 7.37 -13.86
CA GLN A 28 15.97 8.15 -12.67
C GLN A 28 16.42 7.53 -11.34
N LEU A 29 16.95 6.31 -11.34
CA LEU A 29 17.40 5.62 -10.12
C LEU A 29 18.80 6.10 -9.73
N ALA A 30 19.02 6.49 -8.49
CA ALA A 30 20.34 6.88 -7.98
C ALA A 30 21.33 5.71 -7.98
N GLU A 31 22.63 6.02 -7.92
CA GLU A 31 23.68 5.02 -7.64
C GLU A 31 23.36 4.33 -6.30
N ASP A 32 23.48 3.00 -6.22
CA ASP A 32 23.00 2.16 -5.11
C ASP A 32 21.49 2.17 -4.86
N GLY A 33 20.72 2.76 -5.78
CA GLY A 33 19.27 2.84 -5.69
C GLY A 33 18.56 1.51 -5.97
N ARG A 34 17.36 1.35 -5.39
CA ARG A 34 16.54 0.14 -5.54
C ARG A 34 15.21 0.42 -6.23
N MET A 35 14.91 -0.34 -7.27
CA MET A 35 13.60 -0.34 -7.91
C MET A 35 12.83 -1.63 -7.64
N VAL A 36 11.55 -1.50 -7.33
CA VAL A 36 10.59 -2.60 -7.17
C VAL A 36 9.45 -2.39 -8.14
N ILE A 37 9.27 -3.30 -9.09
CA ILE A 37 8.27 -3.16 -10.15
C ILE A 37 7.63 -4.52 -10.51
N PRO A 38 6.27 -4.59 -10.56
CA PRO A 38 5.58 -5.73 -11.14
C PRO A 38 5.69 -5.69 -12.66
N VAL A 39 6.33 -6.70 -13.25
CA VAL A 39 6.53 -6.85 -14.68
C VAL A 39 5.90 -8.14 -15.18
N GLY A 40 5.06 -8.05 -16.20
CA GLY A 40 4.48 -9.23 -16.81
C GLY A 40 3.39 -8.89 -17.83
N ASP A 41 2.98 -9.90 -18.58
CA ASP A 41 1.98 -9.74 -19.64
C ASP A 41 0.64 -10.36 -19.19
N GLY A 42 -0.36 -9.51 -19.04
CA GLY A 42 -1.74 -9.87 -18.69
C GLY A 42 -1.89 -10.77 -17.45
N ASP A 43 -1.92 -12.08 -17.69
CA ASP A 43 -2.27 -13.12 -16.72
C ASP A 43 -1.12 -13.53 -15.79
N VAL A 44 0.14 -13.20 -16.13
CA VAL A 44 1.31 -13.54 -15.32
C VAL A 44 2.11 -12.28 -15.02
N GLN A 45 2.24 -11.93 -13.74
CA GLN A 45 2.98 -10.75 -13.28
C GLN A 45 4.01 -11.12 -12.22
N GLU A 46 5.28 -10.82 -12.51
CA GLU A 46 6.42 -11.09 -11.63
C GLU A 46 6.90 -9.82 -10.96
N LEU A 47 7.09 -9.87 -9.64
CA LEU A 47 7.72 -8.77 -8.93
C LEU A 47 9.23 -8.85 -9.12
N LYS A 48 9.80 -7.85 -9.79
CA LYS A 48 11.24 -7.71 -10.02
C LYS A 48 11.80 -6.64 -9.10
N VAL A 49 12.94 -6.96 -8.48
CA VAL A 49 13.73 -6.00 -7.73
C VAL A 49 15.05 -5.81 -8.44
N ILE A 50 15.40 -4.55 -8.64
CA ILE A 50 16.58 -4.12 -9.38
C ILE A 50 17.37 -3.26 -8.42
N ASP A 51 18.57 -3.70 -8.11
CA ASP A 51 19.58 -2.91 -7.41
C ASP A 51 20.51 -2.31 -8.48
N ARG A 52 20.72 -0.99 -8.47
CA ARG A 52 21.71 -0.30 -9.33
C ARG A 52 23.05 -0.29 -8.60
N GLU A 53 24.08 -0.91 -9.15
CA GLU A 53 25.42 -0.99 -8.56
C GLU A 53 26.42 -0.38 -9.55
N GLY A 54 26.69 0.91 -9.40
CA GLY A 54 27.43 1.71 -10.38
C GLY A 54 26.75 1.73 -11.76
N ASP A 55 27.45 1.16 -12.76
CA ASP A 55 26.97 1.01 -14.15
C ASP A 55 26.33 -0.37 -14.42
N ALA A 56 26.33 -1.26 -13.41
CA ALA A 56 25.78 -2.60 -13.49
C ALA A 56 24.39 -2.69 -12.81
N TRP A 57 23.51 -3.52 -13.38
CA TRP A 57 22.15 -3.71 -12.89
C TRP A 57 21.98 -5.13 -12.33
N HIS A 58 21.84 -5.26 -11.01
CA HIS A 58 21.59 -6.55 -10.37
C HIS A 58 20.08 -6.83 -10.28
N LYS A 59 19.60 -7.71 -11.16
CA LYS A 59 18.19 -8.10 -11.24
C LYS A 59 17.93 -9.31 -10.34
N LYS A 60 17.25 -9.11 -9.22
CA LYS A 60 16.75 -10.19 -8.36
C LYS A 60 15.27 -10.43 -8.62
N ARG A 61 14.93 -11.67 -8.95
CA ARG A 61 13.53 -12.12 -9.05
C ARG A 61 13.07 -12.54 -7.66
N LEU A 62 12.23 -11.73 -7.01
CA LEU A 62 11.81 -12.02 -5.63
C LEU A 62 10.66 -13.02 -5.56
N ILE A 63 9.78 -13.06 -6.56
CA ILE A 63 8.59 -13.91 -6.50
C ILE A 63 8.26 -14.39 -7.92
N SER A 64 8.45 -15.69 -8.18
CA SER A 64 7.79 -16.35 -9.33
C SER A 64 6.31 -16.54 -8.96
N PRO A 65 5.38 -15.76 -9.53
CA PRO A 65 3.96 -15.81 -9.21
C PRO A 65 3.30 -17.16 -9.57
N GLY A 66 4.01 -17.99 -10.35
CA GLY A 66 3.51 -19.27 -10.85
C GLY A 66 3.06 -20.24 -9.76
N LEU A 67 3.57 -20.14 -8.53
CA LEU A 67 3.21 -21.09 -7.47
C LEU A 67 2.08 -20.60 -6.54
N CYS A 68 1.75 -19.31 -6.49
CA CYS A 68 0.80 -18.78 -5.49
C CYS A 68 -0.42 -18.03 -6.04
N LEU A 69 -0.42 -17.57 -7.31
CA LEU A 69 -1.50 -16.69 -7.80
C LEU A 69 -2.56 -17.36 -8.69
N SER A 70 -2.33 -18.57 -9.21
CA SER A 70 -3.34 -19.27 -10.04
C SER A 70 -4.57 -19.74 -9.25
N SER A 71 -4.43 -19.93 -7.93
CA SER A 71 -5.54 -20.31 -7.04
C SER A 71 -6.32 -19.10 -6.53
N ALA A 72 -5.69 -17.94 -6.36
CA ALA A 72 -6.30 -16.76 -5.75
C ALA A 72 -6.95 -15.80 -6.76
N VAL A 73 -6.46 -15.75 -8.01
CA VAL A 73 -6.97 -14.78 -9.01
C VAL A 73 -8.14 -15.34 -9.83
N ARG A 74 -8.38 -16.67 -9.82
CA ARG A 74 -9.60 -17.24 -10.40
C ARG A 74 -10.89 -16.73 -9.73
N GLY A 75 -10.82 -16.26 -8.49
CA GLY A 75 -11.95 -15.65 -7.79
C GLY A 75 -12.31 -14.24 -8.29
N VAL A 76 -11.38 -13.52 -8.93
CA VAL A 76 -11.58 -12.11 -9.31
C VAL A 76 -12.35 -11.95 -10.63
N LYS A 77 -12.33 -12.92 -11.55
CA LYS A 77 -13.13 -12.85 -12.79
C LYS A 77 -14.65 -12.80 -12.54
N LYS A 78 -15.12 -13.19 -11.34
CA LYS A 78 -16.55 -13.07 -10.96
C LYS A 78 -16.96 -11.62 -10.64
N GLN A 79 -16.01 -10.72 -10.35
CA GLN A 79 -16.29 -9.30 -10.03
C GLN A 79 -16.51 -8.43 -11.26
N LEU A 80 -16.05 -8.85 -12.44
CA LEU A 80 -16.18 -8.06 -13.68
C LEU A 80 -17.50 -8.31 -14.42
N TYR A 81 -18.24 -9.36 -14.06
CA TYR A 81 -19.55 -9.70 -14.65
C TYR A 81 -20.75 -9.06 -13.92
N PHE A 82 -20.49 -8.21 -12.92
CA PHE A 82 -21.53 -7.43 -12.27
C PHE A 82 -22.04 -6.37 -13.27
N GLY A 83 -23.09 -6.72 -14.01
CA GLY A 83 -23.71 -5.86 -15.02
C GLY A 83 -24.07 -4.48 -14.47
N ILE A 84 -24.21 -3.49 -15.35
CA ILE A 84 -24.39 -2.06 -15.03
C ILE A 84 -25.39 -1.83 -13.88
N LEU A 85 -26.50 -2.57 -13.86
CA LEU A 85 -27.55 -2.51 -12.84
C LEU A 85 -27.04 -2.80 -11.41
N SER A 86 -26.12 -3.74 -11.26
CA SER A 86 -25.56 -4.10 -9.96
C SER A 86 -24.52 -3.09 -9.45
N ILE A 87 -23.84 -2.39 -10.36
CA ILE A 87 -22.95 -1.28 -10.01
C ILE A 87 -23.80 -0.11 -9.49
N PHE A 88 -24.92 0.20 -10.16
CA PHE A 88 -25.89 1.18 -9.70
C PHE A 88 -26.49 0.81 -8.34
N ALA A 89 -26.92 -0.45 -8.14
CA ALA A 89 -27.48 -0.90 -6.87
C ALA A 89 -26.47 -0.78 -5.70
N ARG A 90 -25.20 -1.12 -5.93
CA ARG A 90 -24.12 -0.94 -4.94
C ARG A 90 -23.86 0.55 -4.66
N GLY A 91 -23.90 1.39 -5.69
CA GLY A 91 -23.79 2.84 -5.55
C GLY A 91 -24.93 3.45 -4.72
N ILE A 92 -26.17 3.02 -4.94
CA ILE A 92 -27.33 3.43 -4.14
C ILE A 92 -27.17 3.00 -2.68
N ALA A 93 -26.75 1.75 -2.43
CA ALA A 93 -26.53 1.26 -1.07
C ALA A 93 -25.42 2.04 -0.34
N MET A 94 -24.34 2.39 -1.04
CA MET A 94 -23.26 3.24 -0.51
C MET A 94 -23.76 4.67 -0.21
N GLY A 95 -24.56 5.25 -1.11
CA GLY A 95 -25.16 6.56 -0.90
C GLY A 95 -26.12 6.62 0.29
N ILE A 96 -26.95 5.59 0.50
CA ILE A 96 -27.85 5.53 1.66
C ILE A 96 -27.06 5.45 2.97
N ALA A 97 -25.92 4.74 2.99
CA ALA A 97 -25.06 4.69 4.16
C ALA A 97 -24.46 6.06 4.53
N GLU A 98 -24.28 6.95 3.55
CA GLU A 98 -23.66 8.27 3.73
C GLU A 98 -24.70 9.41 3.88
N ILE A 99 -25.96 9.17 3.49
CA ILE A 99 -27.07 10.11 3.64
C ILE A 99 -27.55 10.24 5.09
N VAL A 100 -27.33 9.26 5.97
CA VAL A 100 -27.74 9.37 7.36
C VAL A 100 -26.71 10.17 8.17
N PRO A 101 -27.01 11.42 8.58
CA PRO A 101 -26.08 12.22 9.35
C PRO A 101 -25.94 11.60 10.73
N GLY A 102 -24.73 11.15 11.10
CA GLY A 102 -24.47 10.57 12.42
C GLY A 102 -24.31 9.05 12.48
N ILE A 103 -24.23 8.33 11.35
CA ILE A 103 -23.73 6.94 11.30
C ILE A 103 -22.24 6.92 10.91
N SER A 104 -21.44 7.79 11.52
CA SER A 104 -19.99 7.61 11.52
C SER A 104 -19.62 6.77 12.75
N GLY A 105 -18.65 5.87 12.63
CA GLY A 105 -18.15 5.09 13.77
C GLY A 105 -17.74 5.97 14.96
N SER A 106 -17.32 7.23 14.71
CA SER A 106 -17.04 8.24 15.74
C SER A 106 -18.28 8.69 16.51
N THR A 107 -19.44 8.84 15.87
CA THR A 107 -20.71 9.22 16.53
C THR A 107 -21.25 8.06 17.36
N ILE A 108 -21.22 6.85 16.82
CA ILE A 108 -21.60 5.64 17.56
C ILE A 108 -20.64 5.43 18.74
N ALA A 109 -19.32 5.58 18.55
CA ALA A 109 -18.35 5.43 19.63
C ALA A 109 -18.54 6.45 20.77
N LEU A 110 -19.06 7.64 20.47
CA LEU A 110 -19.38 8.67 21.45
C LEU A 110 -20.68 8.33 22.22
N ILE A 111 -21.75 7.95 21.51
CA ILE A 111 -23.03 7.56 22.11
C ILE A 111 -22.90 6.26 22.93
N THR A 112 -22.10 5.30 22.46
CA THR A 112 -21.92 3.98 23.11
C THR A 112 -20.91 3.97 24.26
N GLY A 113 -20.24 5.10 24.54
CA GLY A 113 -19.28 5.21 25.64
C GLY A 113 -17.94 4.47 25.42
N ILE A 114 -17.71 3.90 24.23
CA ILE A 114 -16.45 3.22 23.87
C ILE A 114 -15.30 4.24 23.80
N TYR A 115 -15.59 5.49 23.50
CA TYR A 115 -14.61 6.59 23.45
C TYR A 115 -13.84 6.73 24.77
N SER A 116 -14.50 6.60 25.92
CA SER A 116 -13.86 6.67 27.25
C SER A 116 -12.81 5.59 27.45
N ARG A 117 -13.06 4.38 26.91
CA ARG A 117 -12.10 3.27 26.96
C ARG A 117 -10.88 3.55 26.08
N MET A 118 -11.10 4.15 24.92
CA MET A 118 -10.03 4.53 23.99
C MET A 118 -9.18 5.69 24.52
N ILE A 119 -9.79 6.74 25.08
CA ILE A 119 -9.05 7.85 25.70
C ILE A 119 -8.18 7.35 26.85
N ASN A 120 -8.72 6.50 27.73
CA ASN A 120 -7.94 5.93 28.83
C ASN A 120 -6.78 5.04 28.33
N ALA A 121 -6.97 4.30 27.24
CA ALA A 121 -5.90 3.54 26.61
C ALA A 121 -4.80 4.46 26.05
N LEU A 122 -5.16 5.55 25.36
CA LEU A 122 -4.21 6.54 24.86
C LEU A 122 -3.49 7.29 25.99
N ALA A 123 -4.19 7.65 27.06
CA ALA A 123 -3.62 8.32 28.22
C ALA A 123 -2.60 7.43 28.95
N SER A 124 -2.93 6.15 29.16
CA SER A 124 -2.00 5.19 29.79
C SER A 124 -0.79 4.88 28.90
N PHE A 125 -0.98 4.77 27.58
CA PHE A 125 0.10 4.59 26.62
C PHE A 125 1.06 5.80 26.61
N SER A 126 0.54 7.03 26.54
CA SER A 126 1.37 8.24 26.58
C SER A 126 2.11 8.39 27.91
N ALA A 127 1.49 8.02 29.03
CA ALA A 127 2.15 7.99 30.34
C ALA A 127 3.26 6.92 30.41
N ALA A 128 3.05 5.74 29.81
CA ALA A 128 4.07 4.70 29.70
C ALA A 128 5.25 5.16 28.83
N LEU A 129 4.97 5.81 27.70
CA LEU A 129 5.98 6.36 26.81
C LEU A 129 6.82 7.44 27.50
N ARG A 130 6.16 8.34 28.25
CA ARG A 130 6.81 9.40 29.03
C ARG A 130 7.71 8.82 30.14
N ARG A 131 7.27 7.74 30.81
CA ARG A 131 8.07 7.02 31.82
C ARG A 131 9.30 6.33 31.23
N CYS A 132 9.16 5.71 30.05
CA CYS A 132 10.29 5.12 29.35
C CYS A 132 11.30 6.19 28.90
N PHE A 133 10.81 7.31 28.35
CA PHE A 133 11.68 8.41 27.95
C PHE A 133 12.41 9.05 29.14
N SER A 134 11.73 9.22 30.29
CA SER A 134 12.37 9.75 31.50
C SER A 134 13.38 8.79 32.14
N ARG A 135 13.36 7.50 31.81
CA ARG A 135 14.29 6.48 32.33
C ARG A 135 15.43 6.15 31.38
N GLY A 136 15.26 6.38 30.08
CA GLY A 136 16.30 6.23 29.06
C GLY A 136 17.27 7.41 28.96
N LEU A 137 17.13 8.43 29.82
CA LEU A 137 17.97 9.63 29.87
C LEU A 137 18.67 9.79 31.23
N ALA A 138 19.04 8.68 31.89
CA ALA A 138 20.02 8.71 32.98
C ALA A 138 21.42 8.59 32.35
N PRO A 139 22.29 9.60 32.45
CA PRO A 139 23.65 9.50 31.93
C PRO A 139 24.41 8.45 32.75
N LEU A 140 24.97 7.45 32.08
CA LEU A 140 26.13 6.70 32.56
C LEU A 140 27.39 7.41 32.08
#